data_AF-A0AAE5LPD1-F1
#
_entry.id   AF-A0AAE5LPD1-F1
#
_cell.length_a   1.000
_cell.length_b   1.000
_cell.length_c   1.000
_cell.angle_alpha   90.00
_cell.angle_beta   90.00
_cell.angle_gamma   90.00
#
_symmetry.space_group_name_H-M   'P 1'
#
loop_
_entity.id
_entity.type
_entity.pdbx_description
1 polymer ?
#
loop_
_entity_poly.entity_id
_entity_poly.type
_entity_poly.pdbx_seq_one_letter_code
_entity_poly.pdbx_strand_id
1 'polypeptide(L)'
;MKEFVWKKLIILKDLISDDYIFWRIGELTKSGILEYKGKFGIMREMEVKITQKGIEYMSTDSEAISFWRSKETEKQFERDKINEAKNQGRMEERINIAKKLMDILDAEVIAEKTGLTVMQIKNLIN
;
A
#
# COMPACT_ATOMS: atom_id res chain seq x y z
N MET A 1 -11.09 -40.68 -15.76
CA MET A 1 -11.85 -39.91 -14.75
C MET A 1 -10.93 -39.49 -13.58
N LYS A 2 -9.92 -38.65 -13.84
CA LYS A 2 -8.91 -38.20 -12.85
C LYS A 2 -8.67 -36.68 -12.84
N GLU A 3 -9.41 -35.90 -13.63
CA GLU A 3 -9.26 -34.44 -13.71
C GLU A 3 -10.12 -33.64 -12.72
N PHE A 4 -11.10 -34.28 -12.07
CA PHE A 4 -12.06 -33.56 -11.22
C PHE A 4 -11.55 -33.24 -9.81
N VAL A 5 -10.48 -33.91 -9.35
CA VAL A 5 -9.96 -33.77 -7.97
C VAL A 5 -9.00 -32.57 -7.84
N TRP A 6 -8.27 -32.23 -8.91
CA TRP A 6 -7.26 -31.16 -8.85
C TRP A 6 -7.83 -29.75 -8.94
N LYS A 7 -8.98 -29.56 -9.61
CA LYS A 7 -9.67 -28.25 -9.62
C LYS A 7 -10.24 -27.86 -8.24
N LYS A 8 -10.57 -28.84 -7.39
CA LYS A 8 -11.16 -28.57 -6.07
C LYS A 8 -10.12 -28.17 -5.02
N LEU A 9 -8.85 -28.61 -5.18
CA LEU A 9 -7.78 -28.30 -4.23
C LEU A 9 -7.20 -26.87 -4.40
N ILE A 10 -7.37 -26.25 -5.56
CA ILE A 10 -6.82 -24.91 -5.86
C ILE A 10 -7.73 -23.78 -5.34
N ILE A 11 -8.98 -24.08 -4.97
CA ILE A 11 -9.99 -23.07 -4.57
C ILE A 11 -10.05 -22.82 -3.05
N LEU A 12 -9.31 -23.59 -2.22
CA LEU A 12 -9.21 -23.35 -0.77
C LEU A 12 -8.08 -22.36 -0.40
N LYS A 13 -7.77 -21.40 -1.29
CA LYS A 13 -6.99 -20.22 -0.93
C LYS A 13 -7.89 -19.25 -0.15
N ASP A 14 -7.76 -19.30 1.17
CA ASP A 14 -7.68 -18.14 2.05
C ASP A 14 -8.88 -17.18 2.11
N LEU A 15 -10.02 -17.64 2.63
CA LEU A 15 -10.94 -16.74 3.34
C LEU A 15 -10.91 -17.11 4.82
N ILE A 16 -10.05 -16.42 5.57
CA ILE A 16 -10.13 -16.44 7.03
C ILE A 16 -11.46 -15.78 7.40
N SER A 17 -12.34 -16.49 8.10
CA SER A 17 -13.64 -15.93 8.49
C SER A 17 -13.50 -14.86 9.56
N ASP A 18 -14.42 -13.88 9.54
CA ASP A 18 -14.50 -12.85 10.56
C ASP A 18 -14.64 -13.46 11.97
N ASP A 19 -15.46 -14.52 12.11
CA ASP A 19 -15.61 -15.27 13.35
C ASP A 19 -14.28 -15.81 13.89
N TYR A 20 -13.46 -16.38 13.00
CA TYR A 20 -12.14 -16.88 13.38
C TYR A 20 -11.22 -15.73 13.78
N ILE A 21 -11.23 -14.61 13.04
CA ILE A 21 -10.41 -13.44 13.36
C ILE A 21 -10.77 -12.92 14.75
N PHE A 22 -12.05 -12.72 15.05
CA PHE A 22 -12.48 -12.25 16.37
C PHE A 22 -12.13 -13.26 17.46
N TRP A 23 -12.38 -14.55 17.25
CA TRP A 23 -11.98 -15.58 18.21
C TRP A 23 -10.48 -15.52 18.52
N ARG A 24 -9.62 -15.43 17.50
CA ARG A 24 -8.16 -15.33 17.68
C ARG A 24 -7.75 -14.06 18.42
N ILE A 25 -8.35 -12.91 18.10
CA ILE A 25 -8.07 -11.65 18.81
C ILE A 25 -8.44 -11.79 20.28
N GLY A 26 -9.58 -12.42 20.59
CA GLY A 26 -10.00 -12.70 21.97
C GLY A 26 -8.98 -13.57 22.72
N GLU A 27 -8.53 -14.67 22.13
CA GLU A 27 -7.54 -15.57 22.75
C GLU A 27 -6.18 -14.88 22.97
N LEU A 28 -5.71 -14.12 21.99
CA LEU A 28 -4.44 -13.38 22.10
C LEU A 28 -4.52 -12.18 23.06
N THR A 29 -5.71 -11.62 23.25
CA THR A 29 -5.94 -10.58 24.28
C THR A 29 -5.89 -11.19 25.67
N LYS A 30 -6.54 -12.35 25.88
CA LYS A 30 -6.49 -13.08 27.17
C LYS A 30 -5.06 -13.49 27.56
N SER A 31 -4.22 -13.83 26.58
CA SER A 31 -2.82 -14.19 26.82
C SER A 31 -1.90 -12.97 26.99
N GLY A 32 -2.42 -11.75 26.83
CA GLY A 32 -1.69 -10.49 26.94
C GLY A 32 -0.74 -10.22 25.77
N ILE A 33 -0.93 -10.87 24.62
CA ILE A 33 -0.15 -10.65 23.40
C ILE A 33 -0.69 -9.45 22.62
N LEU A 34 -2.02 -9.29 22.62
CA LEU A 34 -2.72 -8.17 22.01
C LEU A 34 -3.47 -7.35 23.06
N GLU A 35 -3.71 -6.10 22.73
CA GLU A 35 -4.71 -5.23 23.34
C GLU A 35 -5.62 -4.72 22.23
N TYR A 36 -6.89 -4.46 22.53
CA TYR A 36 -7.77 -3.76 21.61
C TYR A 36 -8.53 -2.64 22.31
N LYS A 37 -8.93 -1.64 21.53
CA LYS A 37 -9.83 -0.55 21.95
C LYS A 37 -11.08 -0.55 21.08
N GLY A 38 -12.18 -0.04 21.63
CA GLY A 38 -13.45 0.07 20.93
C GLY A 38 -14.34 -1.17 21.09
N LYS A 39 -15.25 -1.40 20.14
CA LYS A 39 -16.25 -2.48 20.24
C LYS A 39 -15.75 -3.78 19.62
N PHE A 40 -15.56 -4.80 20.46
CA PHE A 40 -15.19 -6.14 20.01
C PHE A 40 -16.28 -6.76 19.13
N GLY A 41 -15.88 -7.41 18.03
CA GLY A 41 -16.81 -8.00 17.05
C GLY A 41 -17.22 -7.06 15.90
N ILE A 42 -16.77 -5.80 15.91
CA ILE A 42 -17.02 -4.83 14.83
C ILE A 42 -15.68 -4.31 14.30
N MET A 43 -15.23 -4.80 13.14
CA MET A 43 -13.88 -4.49 12.62
C MET A 43 -13.61 -2.99 12.48
N ARG A 44 -14.60 -2.19 12.04
CA ARG A 44 -14.44 -0.74 11.82
C ARG A 44 -14.41 0.08 13.11
N GLU A 45 -14.82 -0.50 14.24
CA GLU A 45 -14.84 0.16 15.55
C GLU A 45 -13.78 -0.42 16.50
N MET A 46 -12.89 -1.28 16.00
CA MET A 46 -11.88 -1.96 16.81
C MET A 46 -10.49 -1.61 16.33
N GLU A 47 -9.67 -1.08 17.24
CA GLU A 47 -8.24 -0.89 17.01
C GLU A 47 -7.46 -1.94 17.81
N VAL A 48 -6.62 -2.71 17.13
CA VAL A 48 -5.81 -3.77 17.75
C VAL A 48 -4.35 -3.34 17.80
N LYS A 49 -3.72 -3.52 18.95
CA LYS A 49 -2.32 -3.19 19.23
C LYS A 49 -1.59 -4.42 19.76
N ILE A 50 -0.35 -4.62 19.32
CA ILE A 50 0.55 -5.61 19.93
C ILE A 50 1.15 -5.09 21.23
N THR A 51 1.19 -5.93 22.27
CA THR A 51 1.82 -5.58 23.54
C THR A 51 3.33 -5.82 23.49
N GLN A 52 4.06 -5.34 24.50
CA GLN A 52 5.48 -5.63 24.65
C GLN A 52 5.75 -7.15 24.73
N LYS A 53 4.91 -7.87 25.49
CA LYS A 53 4.93 -9.34 25.56
C LYS A 53 4.69 -9.99 24.20
N GLY A 54 3.78 -9.43 23.39
CA GLY A 54 3.54 -9.90 22.03
C GLY A 54 4.74 -9.70 21.10
N ILE A 55 5.44 -8.57 21.23
CA ILE A 55 6.68 -8.31 20.49
C ILE A 55 7.76 -9.33 20.87
N GLU A 56 7.94 -9.59 22.16
CA GLU A 56 8.88 -10.60 22.67
C GLU A 56 8.52 -11.99 22.16
N TYR A 57 7.24 -12.36 22.22
CA TYR A 57 6.73 -13.62 21.66
C TYR A 57 7.01 -13.75 20.16
N MET A 58 6.86 -12.69 19.38
CA MET A 58 7.19 -12.74 17.95
C MET A 58 8.70 -12.84 17.72
N SER A 59 9.50 -12.20 18.56
CA SER A 59 10.97 -12.18 18.43
C SER A 59 11.62 -13.55 18.62
N THR A 60 10.91 -14.52 19.18
CA THR A 60 11.39 -15.90 19.29
C THR A 60 11.39 -16.64 17.95
N ASP A 61 10.67 -16.13 16.95
CA ASP A 61 10.63 -16.68 15.59
C ASP A 61 11.18 -15.64 14.59
N SER A 62 12.51 -15.55 14.58
CA SER A 62 13.25 -14.62 13.73
C SER A 62 13.04 -14.88 12.23
N GLU A 63 12.79 -16.13 11.85
CA GLU A 63 12.52 -16.52 10.47
C GLU A 63 11.16 -15.97 10.01
N ALA A 64 10.10 -16.18 10.79
CA ALA A 64 8.78 -15.63 10.49
C ALA A 64 8.79 -14.10 10.41
N ILE A 65 9.48 -13.42 11.34
CA ILE A 65 9.64 -11.95 11.27
C ILE A 65 10.34 -11.53 9.98
N SER A 66 11.43 -12.21 9.61
CA SER A 66 12.19 -11.89 8.41
C SER A 66 11.37 -12.05 7.13
N PHE A 67 10.55 -13.10 7.07
CA PHE A 67 9.62 -13.36 5.97
C PHE A 67 8.57 -12.25 5.82
N TRP A 68 7.96 -11.81 6.93
CA TRP A 68 6.96 -10.74 6.85
C TRP A 68 7.56 -9.39 6.48
N ARG A 69 8.75 -9.06 6.99
CA ARG A 69 9.47 -7.83 6.64
C ARG A 69 9.84 -7.79 5.15
N SER A 70 10.30 -8.91 4.58
CA SER A 70 10.60 -8.96 3.14
C SER A 70 9.35 -8.75 2.29
N LYS A 71 8.22 -9.36 2.66
CA LYS A 71 6.94 -9.18 1.97
C LYS A 71 6.38 -7.76 2.06
N GLU A 72 6.54 -7.09 3.21
CA GLU A 72 6.15 -5.69 3.35
C GLU A 72 7.02 -4.78 2.48
N THR A 73 8.33 -5.06 2.43
CA THR A 73 9.28 -4.34 1.57
C THR A 73 8.94 -4.52 0.09
N GLU A 74 8.63 -5.75 -0.35
CA GLU A 74 8.16 -6.03 -1.73
C GLU A 74 6.89 -5.23 -2.06
N LYS A 75 5.89 -5.24 -1.17
CA LYS A 75 4.64 -4.48 -1.37
C LYS A 75 4.90 -2.97 -1.42
N GLN A 76 5.80 -2.47 -0.58
CA GLN A 76 6.16 -1.05 -0.57
C GLN A 76 6.86 -0.67 -1.87
N PHE A 77 7.82 -1.47 -2.32
CA PHE A 77 8.52 -1.27 -3.59
C PHE A 77 7.57 -1.25 -4.80
N GLU A 78 6.59 -2.16 -4.85
CA GLU A 78 5.59 -2.15 -5.92
C GLU A 78 4.67 -0.91 -5.85
N ARG A 79 4.29 -0.45 -4.65
CA ARG A 79 3.56 0.82 -4.50
C ARG A 79 4.39 2.01 -4.99
N ASP A 80 5.68 2.05 -4.65
CA ASP A 80 6.57 3.14 -5.02
C ASP A 80 6.79 3.19 -6.53
N LYS A 81 7.01 2.05 -7.19
CA LYS A 81 7.08 1.96 -8.66
C LYS A 81 5.82 2.48 -9.33
N ILE A 82 4.64 2.09 -8.84
CA ILE A 82 3.36 2.53 -9.42
C ILE A 82 3.21 4.05 -9.24
N ASN A 83 3.60 4.58 -8.09
CA ASN A 83 3.53 6.02 -7.82
C ASN A 83 4.53 6.80 -8.69
N GLU A 84 5.74 6.29 -8.86
CA GLU A 84 6.75 6.86 -9.75
C GLU A 84 6.26 6.91 -11.19
N ALA A 85 5.72 5.80 -11.72
CA ALA A 85 5.16 5.74 -13.07
C ALA A 85 4.00 6.74 -13.27
N LYS A 86 3.12 6.89 -12.27
CA LYS A 86 2.04 7.88 -12.31
C LYS A 86 2.56 9.31 -12.31
N ASN A 87 3.56 9.60 -11.49
CA ASN A 87 4.18 10.93 -11.41
C ASN A 87 4.89 11.27 -12.71
N GLN A 88 5.58 10.30 -13.31
CA GLN A 88 6.22 10.45 -14.61
C GLN A 88 5.20 10.80 -15.70
N GLY A 89 4.10 10.04 -15.80
CA GLY A 89 3.04 10.32 -16.78
C GLY A 89 2.39 11.69 -16.58
N ARG A 90 2.14 12.12 -15.33
CA ARG A 90 1.64 13.46 -15.02
C ARG A 90 2.62 14.56 -15.45
N MET A 91 3.92 14.34 -15.25
CA MET A 91 4.96 15.29 -15.67
C MET A 91 5.03 15.39 -17.19
N GLU A 92 4.98 14.26 -17.90
CA GLU A 92 4.94 14.23 -19.37
C GLU A 92 3.72 14.95 -19.94
N GLU A 93 2.54 14.78 -19.31
CA GLU A 93 1.33 15.50 -19.69
C GLU A 93 1.48 17.01 -19.50
N ARG A 94 2.02 17.46 -18.36
CA ARG A 94 2.29 18.89 -18.10
C ARG A 94 3.25 19.48 -19.12
N ILE A 95 4.31 18.76 -19.48
CA ILE A 95 5.27 19.17 -20.51
C ILE A 95 4.59 19.25 -21.88
N ASN A 96 3.75 18.27 -22.24
CA ASN A 96 3.02 18.27 -23.51
C ASN A 96 2.03 19.44 -23.62
N ILE A 97 1.34 19.77 -22.53
CA ILE A 97 0.47 20.95 -22.48
C ILE A 97 1.31 22.22 -22.62
N ALA A 98 2.42 22.34 -21.89
CA ALA A 98 3.31 23.50 -21.98
C ALA A 98 3.80 23.74 -23.41
N LYS A 99 4.29 22.70 -24.10
CA LYS A 99 4.74 22.77 -25.50
C LYS A 99 3.66 23.28 -26.45
N LYS A 100 2.39 22.89 -26.26
CA LYS A 100 1.27 23.35 -27.08
C LYS A 100 0.89 24.81 -26.84
N LEU A 101 1.27 25.38 -25.69
CA LEU A 101 0.93 26.74 -25.30
C LEU A 101 2.06 27.75 -25.57
N MET A 102 3.29 27.29 -25.82
CA MET A 102 4.48 28.16 -25.99
C MET A 102 4.36 29.16 -27.14
N ASP A 103 3.66 28.81 -28.21
CA ASP A 103 3.48 29.70 -29.36
C ASP A 103 2.39 30.76 -29.12
N ILE A 104 1.65 30.65 -28.01
CA ILE A 104 0.43 31.44 -27.74
C ILE A 104 0.58 32.29 -26.47
N LEU A 105 1.25 31.76 -25.44
CA LEU A 105 1.32 32.32 -24.10
C LEU A 105 2.77 32.52 -23.64
N ASP A 106 2.98 33.47 -22.73
CA ASP A 106 4.29 33.67 -22.10
C ASP A 106 4.61 32.56 -21.06
N ALA A 107 5.88 32.48 -20.67
CA ALA A 107 6.36 31.40 -19.81
C ALA A 107 5.73 31.46 -18.40
N GLU A 108 5.41 32.65 -17.92
CA GLU A 108 4.77 32.91 -16.64
C GLU A 108 3.34 32.37 -16.59
N VAL A 109 2.52 32.63 -17.61
CA VAL A 109 1.15 32.09 -17.70
C VAL A 109 1.16 30.57 -17.90
N ILE A 110 2.10 30.05 -18.71
CA ILE A 110 2.21 28.60 -18.90
C ILE A 110 2.60 27.89 -17.59
N ALA A 111 3.47 28.49 -16.78
CA ALA A 111 3.86 27.97 -15.47
C ALA A 111 2.64 27.83 -14.55
N GLU A 112 1.82 28.87 -14.48
CA GLU A 112 0.60 28.87 -13.70
C GLU A 112 -0.38 27.79 -14.16
N LYS A 113 -0.58 27.62 -15.47
CA LYS A 113 -1.56 26.65 -16.02
C LYS A 113 -1.12 25.19 -15.93
N THR A 114 0.17 24.92 -15.97
CA THR A 114 0.71 23.55 -16.00
C THR A 114 1.24 23.10 -14.64
N GLY A 115 1.45 24.02 -13.70
CA GLY A 115 2.11 23.74 -12.43
C GLY A 115 3.60 23.38 -12.60
N LEU A 116 4.19 23.74 -13.74
CA LEU A 116 5.64 23.70 -13.96
C LEU A 116 6.26 25.01 -13.46
N THR A 117 7.53 24.99 -13.13
CA THR A 117 8.28 26.23 -12.85
C THR A 117 8.59 26.98 -14.15
N VAL A 118 8.69 28.31 -14.08
CA VAL A 118 9.11 29.14 -15.22
C VAL A 118 10.46 28.67 -15.78
N MET A 119 11.38 28.24 -14.91
CA MET A 119 12.69 27.70 -15.32
C MET A 119 12.55 26.40 -16.11
N GLN A 120 11.67 25.47 -15.67
CA GLN A 120 11.39 24.25 -16.43
C GLN A 120 10.81 24.55 -17.80
N ILE A 121 9.94 25.55 -17.92
CA ILE A 121 9.38 25.98 -19.21
C ILE A 121 10.45 26.58 -20.11
N LYS A 122 11.30 27.46 -19.57
CA LYS A 122 12.42 28.06 -20.32
C LYS A 122 13.39 26.99 -20.85
N ASN A 123 13.60 25.91 -20.09
CA ASN A 123 14.44 24.79 -20.53
C ASN A 123 13.80 23.93 -21.63
N LEU A 124 12.51 24.06 -21.92
CA LEU A 124 11.84 23.38 -23.03
C LEU A 124 11.94 24.16 -24.36
N ILE A 125 12.36 25.43 -24.30
CA ILE A 125 12.47 26.34 -25.46
C ILE A 125 13.84 26.17 -26.17
N ASN A 126 14.80 25.50 -25.52
CA ASN A 126 16.13 25.18 -26.07
C ASN A 126 16.18 23.81 -26.74
#